data_AF-A0A6G1GQP5-F1
#
_entry.id   AF-A0A6G1GQP5-F1
#
_cell.length_a   1.000
_cell.length_b   1.000
_cell.length_c   1.000
_cell.angle_alpha   90.00
_cell.angle_beta   90.00
_cell.angle_gamma   90.00
#
_symmetry.space_group_name_H-M   'P 1'
#
loop_
_entity.id
_entity.type
_entity.pdbx_description
1 polymer ?
#
loop_
_entity_poly.entity_id
_entity_poly.type
_entity_poly.pdbx_seq_one_letter_code
_entity_poly.pdbx_strand_id
1 'polypeptide(L)'
;MGFIFASSLGLAVLGITLLGSLWLQAVSREVPEPYLDEVFHVRQAQVYCAGKFDVWDPKITTPPGLYLLSYAIYFVTGSCNIYVLRALNVGSTTGVCVLAYLIRQKLEATSTQSGGKPKWTVSHTALNVSLFPPLFFFSGLYYTDVASTFFVLLSYHLFLSSGEHSSNLSSSAVTVVAGVVALLFRQTNIFWVAIFPLGLSIVKVLKSGRGASVQWAAKHDTSFVGVCNDSWDGARLYDPQVAEAKLEDYFKTVVSIAVKALRDLPAVVLIAMPYVSLIAIFGGFVIQNGGVVLGDKSNHVATLHVTQMFYIWPNIFFFSFPAKLGMVFRSFLSTSGLLISGGASARPPAVPRVWVLASFIAIGLVVVHFNTIIHPFTLADNRHYVFYVFRILRRHPIIKYLAVPIYIMCGFVTIQSLGTIATKRDSQGAKKANLKSSTSAPSPRKAGPAPVHGVPVSFVLVWLATTALNLITAPLVEPRYFIVPWLMWRLHLPTADPEIQKPSQSRNVEVYSRYQSWAWSVLNLVQEPWFQLSLETLWYAFVNIATMYMFLARGFSWPQEPGNIQRFMW
;
A
#
# COMPACT_ATOMS: atom_id res chain seq x y z
N MET A 1 26.22 14.15 15.15
CA MET A 1 25.38 13.27 14.29
C MET A 1 24.15 12.66 14.98
N GLY A 2 23.97 12.72 16.32
CA GLY A 2 22.70 12.28 16.96
C GLY A 2 21.51 13.22 16.71
N PHE A 3 21.78 14.54 16.65
CA PHE A 3 20.78 15.58 16.38
C PHE A 3 20.18 15.55 14.96
N ILE A 4 20.90 15.02 13.96
CA ILE A 4 20.48 15.05 12.54
C ILE A 4 19.41 13.98 12.22
N PHE A 5 19.34 12.90 13.01
CA PHE A 5 18.36 11.84 12.76
C PHE A 5 17.00 12.14 13.41
N ALA A 6 17.01 12.73 14.61
CA ALA A 6 15.83 13.35 15.21
C ALA A 6 15.31 14.54 14.36
N SER A 7 16.19 15.21 13.60
CA SER A 7 15.79 16.34 12.75
C SER A 7 15.11 15.94 11.44
N SER A 8 15.38 14.76 10.86
CA SER A 8 14.77 14.39 9.56
C SER A 8 13.28 14.08 9.64
N LEU A 9 12.83 13.36 10.67
CA LEU A 9 11.40 13.16 10.93
C LEU A 9 10.73 14.48 11.33
N GLY A 10 11.40 15.27 12.18
CA GLY A 10 10.90 16.59 12.56
C GLY A 10 10.63 17.49 11.35
N LEU A 11 11.52 17.50 10.36
CA LEU A 11 11.33 18.23 9.10
C LEU A 11 10.16 17.69 8.26
N ALA A 12 10.02 16.36 8.16
CA ALA A 12 8.89 15.75 7.44
C ALA A 12 7.55 16.11 8.11
N VAL A 13 7.47 15.99 9.44
CA VAL A 13 6.29 16.33 10.26
C VAL A 13 5.96 17.82 10.19
N LEU A 14 6.97 18.69 10.31
CA LEU A 14 6.81 20.13 10.17
C LEU A 14 6.32 20.48 8.76
N GLY A 15 6.95 19.90 7.73
CA GLY A 15 6.61 20.12 6.33
C GLY A 15 5.16 19.73 6.01
N ILE A 16 4.73 18.53 6.39
CA ILE A 16 3.35 18.09 6.14
C ILE A 16 2.33 18.91 6.94
N THR A 17 2.64 19.28 8.19
CA THR A 17 1.76 20.10 9.02
C THR A 17 1.61 21.51 8.45
N LEU A 18 2.70 22.11 7.98
CA LEU A 18 2.70 23.42 7.34
C LEU A 18 1.89 23.39 6.04
N LEU A 19 2.18 22.43 5.15
CA LEU A 19 1.46 22.29 3.88
C LEU A 19 -0.04 22.02 4.11
N GLY A 20 -0.38 21.14 5.05
CA GLY A 20 -1.78 20.86 5.41
C GLY A 20 -2.48 22.08 6.02
N SER A 21 -1.77 22.87 6.84
CA SER A 21 -2.32 24.12 7.40
C SER A 21 -2.54 25.19 6.34
N LEU A 22 -1.62 25.34 5.38
CA LEU A 22 -1.79 26.25 4.24
C LEU A 22 -2.97 25.81 3.36
N TRP A 23 -3.11 24.51 3.13
CA TRP A 23 -4.25 23.95 2.41
C TRP A 23 -5.56 24.22 3.15
N LEU A 24 -5.62 23.94 4.46
CA LEU A 24 -6.78 24.24 5.31
C LEU A 24 -7.16 25.72 5.27
N GLN A 25 -6.19 26.63 5.36
CA GLN A 25 -6.44 28.08 5.29
C GLN A 25 -7.03 28.47 3.93
N ALA A 26 -6.48 27.94 2.83
CA ALA A 26 -6.99 28.20 1.49
C ALA A 26 -8.43 27.68 1.30
N VAL A 27 -8.71 26.46 1.73
CA VAL A 27 -10.06 25.88 1.67
C VAL A 27 -11.03 26.64 2.55
N SER A 28 -10.64 27.02 3.77
CA SER A 28 -11.52 27.74 4.70
C SER A 28 -11.84 29.16 4.22
N ARG A 29 -10.95 29.77 3.43
CA ARG A 29 -11.18 31.08 2.82
C ARG A 29 -12.09 31.00 1.60
N GLU A 30 -11.82 30.09 0.67
CA GLU A 30 -12.50 30.04 -0.63
C GLU A 30 -13.76 29.14 -0.63
N VAL A 31 -13.86 28.24 0.35
CA VAL A 31 -14.98 27.29 0.54
C VAL A 31 -15.41 27.31 2.01
N PRO A 32 -15.94 28.44 2.51
CA PRO A 32 -16.26 28.59 3.93
C PRO A 32 -17.40 27.67 4.39
N GLU A 33 -18.32 27.32 3.49
CA GLU A 33 -19.44 26.43 3.77
C GLU A 33 -19.07 24.94 3.59
N PRO A 34 -19.77 24.01 4.28
CA PRO A 34 -19.60 22.59 4.07
C PRO A 34 -19.85 22.20 2.60
N TYR A 35 -18.90 21.48 1.99
CA TYR A 35 -18.99 21.07 0.60
C TYR A 35 -19.23 19.57 0.45
N LEU A 36 -20.23 19.21 -0.36
CA LEU A 36 -20.60 17.81 -0.66
C LEU A 36 -20.91 17.00 0.62
N ASP A 37 -20.22 15.88 0.86
CA ASP A 37 -20.47 15.02 2.01
C ASP A 37 -20.23 15.75 3.35
N GLU A 38 -19.44 16.83 3.37
CA GLU A 38 -19.25 17.65 4.58
C GLU A 38 -20.57 18.21 5.11
N VAL A 39 -21.57 18.46 4.27
CA VAL A 39 -22.87 18.97 4.72
C VAL A 39 -23.50 18.02 5.74
N PHE A 40 -23.40 16.72 5.52
CA PHE A 40 -23.91 15.71 6.45
C PHE A 40 -22.96 15.55 7.65
N HIS A 41 -21.66 15.44 7.39
CA HIS A 41 -20.66 15.20 8.43
C HIS A 41 -20.54 16.35 9.44
N VAL A 42 -20.47 17.60 8.98
CA VAL A 42 -20.35 18.80 9.84
C VAL A 42 -21.58 18.95 10.73
N ARG A 43 -22.79 18.82 10.17
CA ARG A 43 -24.04 18.88 10.96
C ARG A 43 -24.08 17.80 12.03
N GLN A 44 -23.74 16.56 11.68
CA GLN A 44 -23.70 15.47 12.65
C GLN A 44 -22.65 15.67 13.75
N ALA A 45 -21.48 16.20 13.40
CA ALA A 45 -20.45 16.53 14.38
C ALA A 45 -20.95 17.57 15.38
N GLN A 46 -21.61 18.63 14.90
CA GLN A 46 -22.18 19.69 15.74
C GLN A 46 -23.28 19.17 16.67
N VAL A 47 -24.10 18.22 16.21
CA VAL A 47 -25.11 17.55 17.04
C VAL A 47 -24.45 16.81 18.21
N TYR A 48 -23.36 16.07 17.97
CA TYR A 48 -22.61 15.40 19.02
C TYR A 48 -21.88 16.38 19.95
N CYS A 49 -21.32 17.46 19.41
CA CYS A 49 -20.75 18.57 20.18
C CYS A 49 -21.77 19.19 21.14
N ALA A 50 -23.06 19.20 20.78
CA ALA A 50 -24.15 19.64 21.65
C ALA A 50 -24.62 18.58 22.67
N GLY A 51 -23.95 17.43 22.78
CA GLY A 51 -24.27 16.34 23.71
C GLY A 51 -25.44 15.45 23.29
N LYS A 52 -25.94 15.58 22.05
CA LYS A 52 -27.09 14.81 21.54
C LYS A 52 -26.62 13.56 20.78
N PHE A 53 -26.22 12.53 21.51
CA PHE A 53 -25.67 11.29 20.94
C PHE A 53 -26.73 10.33 20.37
N ASP A 54 -28.00 10.59 20.66
CA ASP A 54 -29.16 9.83 20.22
C ASP A 54 -29.66 10.23 18.81
N VAL A 55 -29.19 11.36 18.29
CA VAL A 55 -29.60 11.90 16.98
C VAL A 55 -28.61 11.50 15.89
N TRP A 56 -29.12 10.90 14.81
CA TRP A 56 -28.31 10.45 13.66
C TRP A 56 -28.90 10.87 12.32
N ASP A 57 -28.09 11.48 11.45
CA ASP A 57 -28.46 11.83 10.08
C ASP A 57 -28.53 10.56 9.22
N PRO A 58 -29.71 10.20 8.67
CA PRO A 58 -29.88 8.98 7.89
C PRO A 58 -29.11 8.98 6.56
N LYS A 59 -28.55 10.10 6.11
CA LYS A 59 -27.69 10.16 4.92
C LYS A 59 -26.25 9.71 5.19
N ILE A 60 -25.86 9.57 6.46
CA ILE A 60 -24.52 9.17 6.83
C ILE A 60 -24.41 7.65 6.84
N THR A 61 -23.47 7.16 6.03
CA THR A 61 -23.23 5.74 5.81
C THR A 61 -22.09 5.16 6.63
N THR A 62 -21.26 6.02 7.21
CA THR A 62 -20.09 5.63 8.01
C THR A 62 -20.41 5.58 9.51
N PRO A 63 -19.69 4.78 10.32
CA PRO A 63 -19.89 4.74 11.76
C PRO A 63 -19.45 6.04 12.48
N PRO A 64 -19.77 6.20 13.78
CA PRO A 64 -19.76 7.50 14.48
C PRO A 64 -18.36 8.02 14.87
N GLY A 65 -17.28 7.31 14.53
CA GLY A 65 -15.92 7.57 15.02
C GLY A 65 -15.41 8.98 14.73
N LEU A 66 -15.73 9.54 13.55
CA LEU A 66 -15.34 10.91 13.21
C LEU A 66 -15.99 11.95 14.15
N TYR A 67 -17.26 11.73 14.51
CA TYR A 67 -18.01 12.65 15.37
C TYR A 67 -17.63 12.48 16.84
N LEU A 68 -17.34 11.26 17.29
CA LEU A 68 -16.80 11.00 18.62
C LEU A 68 -15.43 11.66 18.80
N LEU A 69 -14.57 11.57 17.79
CA LEU A 69 -13.28 12.28 17.77
C LEU A 69 -13.47 13.80 17.80
N SER A 70 -14.49 14.30 17.10
CA SER A 70 -14.79 15.73 17.07
C SER A 70 -15.35 16.23 18.40
N TYR A 71 -16.18 15.44 19.07
CA TYR A 71 -16.64 15.71 20.43
C TYR A 71 -15.46 15.75 21.43
N ALA A 72 -14.51 14.80 21.32
CA ALA A 72 -13.32 14.80 22.18
C ALA A 72 -12.47 16.08 21.99
N ILE A 73 -12.38 16.58 20.76
CA ILE A 73 -11.62 17.80 20.46
C ILE A 73 -12.40 19.05 20.85
N TYR A 74 -13.73 19.03 20.71
CA TYR A 74 -14.61 20.07 21.24
C TYR A 74 -14.46 20.20 22.76
N PHE A 75 -14.34 19.09 23.51
CA PHE A 75 -14.12 19.12 24.95
C PHE A 75 -12.83 19.86 25.35
N VAL A 76 -11.80 19.80 24.50
CA VAL A 76 -10.51 20.47 24.73
C VAL A 76 -10.52 21.91 24.23
N THR A 77 -11.15 22.17 23.07
CA THR A 77 -11.05 23.46 22.37
C THR A 77 -12.23 24.40 22.61
N GLY A 78 -13.36 23.89 23.09
CA GLY A 78 -14.62 24.61 23.21
C GLY A 78 -15.27 24.99 21.86
N SER A 79 -14.72 24.56 20.72
CA SER A 79 -15.19 24.94 19.38
C SER A 79 -15.47 23.73 18.50
N CYS A 80 -16.60 23.79 17.79
CA CYS A 80 -17.05 22.77 16.83
C CYS A 80 -17.48 23.42 15.51
N ASN A 81 -16.76 24.49 15.12
CA ASN A 81 -16.94 25.12 13.82
C ASN A 81 -16.22 24.32 12.72
N ILE A 82 -16.59 24.57 11.46
CA ILE A 82 -16.05 23.84 10.31
C ILE A 82 -14.51 23.92 10.21
N TYR A 83 -13.89 25.03 10.62
CA TYR A 83 -12.44 25.19 10.60
C TYR A 83 -11.76 24.18 11.54
N VAL A 84 -12.23 24.07 12.80
CA VAL A 84 -11.70 23.12 13.77
C VAL A 84 -11.94 21.68 13.32
N LEU A 85 -13.13 21.40 12.77
CA LEU A 85 -13.45 20.08 12.23
C LEU A 85 -12.52 19.70 11.07
N ARG A 86 -12.29 20.59 10.09
CA ARG A 86 -11.33 20.36 9.01
C ARG A 86 -9.88 20.24 9.53
N ALA A 87 -9.50 21.00 10.56
CA ALA A 87 -8.18 20.90 11.19
C ALA A 87 -7.89 19.50 11.79
N LEU A 88 -8.93 18.74 12.17
CA LEU A 88 -8.77 17.34 12.59
C LEU A 88 -8.15 16.46 11.50
N ASN A 89 -8.48 16.72 10.24
CA ASN A 89 -7.93 15.97 9.12
C ASN A 89 -6.50 16.39 8.79
N VAL A 90 -6.12 17.65 9.03
CA VAL A 90 -4.71 18.07 9.00
C VAL A 90 -3.92 17.33 10.08
N GLY A 91 -4.42 17.33 11.33
CA GLY A 91 -3.79 16.60 12.43
C GLY A 91 -3.68 15.09 12.17
N SER A 92 -4.74 14.48 11.62
CA SER A 92 -4.74 13.06 11.23
C SER A 92 -3.72 12.77 10.13
N THR A 93 -3.55 13.67 9.15
CA THR A 93 -2.54 13.53 8.08
C THR A 93 -1.11 13.65 8.62
N THR A 94 -0.89 14.54 9.59
CA THR A 94 0.39 14.61 10.33
C THR A 94 0.63 13.31 11.10
N GLY A 95 -0.39 12.77 11.75
CA GLY A 95 -0.34 11.45 12.41
C GLY A 95 -0.01 10.31 11.45
N VAL A 96 -0.57 10.33 10.23
CA VAL A 96 -0.23 9.38 9.16
C VAL A 96 1.25 9.47 8.80
N CYS A 97 1.85 10.68 8.76
CA CYS A 97 3.29 10.83 8.49
C CYS A 97 4.13 10.16 9.59
N VAL A 98 3.77 10.38 10.85
CA VAL A 98 4.47 9.77 11.99
C VAL A 98 4.34 8.25 11.96
N LEU A 99 3.13 7.72 11.74
CA LEU A 99 2.89 6.28 11.68
C LEU A 99 3.59 5.63 10.48
N ALA A 100 3.57 6.27 9.31
CA ALA A 100 4.28 5.81 8.13
C ALA A 100 5.79 5.69 8.39
N TYR A 101 6.40 6.69 9.07
CA TYR A 101 7.79 6.63 9.49
C TYR A 101 8.05 5.46 10.45
N LEU A 102 7.24 5.31 11.50
CA LEU A 102 7.41 4.27 12.52
C LEU A 102 7.24 2.86 11.93
N ILE A 103 6.24 2.67 11.06
CA ILE A 103 6.02 1.42 10.34
C ILE A 103 7.21 1.13 9.44
N ARG A 104 7.65 2.11 8.64
CA ARG A 104 8.75 1.90 7.70
C ARG A 104 10.07 1.60 8.41
N GLN A 105 10.36 2.31 9.49
CA GLN A 105 11.54 2.03 10.33
C GLN A 105 11.52 0.58 10.83
N LYS A 106 10.36 0.08 11.24
CA LYS A 106 10.20 -1.29 11.75
C LYS A 106 10.35 -2.37 10.67
N LEU A 107 9.77 -2.12 9.50
CA LEU A 107 9.90 -3.00 8.34
C LEU A 107 11.36 -3.08 7.87
N GLU A 108 12.07 -1.95 7.83
CA GLU A 108 13.50 -1.94 7.48
C GLU A 108 14.38 -2.62 8.53
N ALA A 109 14.14 -2.38 9.82
CA ALA A 109 14.86 -3.04 10.92
C ALA A 109 14.71 -4.57 10.92
N THR A 110 13.58 -5.08 10.43
CA THR A 110 13.36 -6.53 10.26
C THR A 110 14.12 -7.08 9.05
N SER A 111 14.33 -6.25 8.01
CA SER A 111 15.01 -6.64 6.77
C SER A 111 16.54 -6.57 6.89
N THR A 112 17.07 -5.58 7.60
CA THR A 112 18.52 -5.44 7.84
C THR A 112 18.87 -6.00 9.22
N GLN A 113 19.65 -7.09 9.30
CA GLN A 113 20.23 -7.56 10.57
C GLN A 113 21.21 -6.56 11.22
N SER A 114 21.37 -5.36 10.66
CA SER A 114 22.14 -4.27 11.20
C SER A 114 21.20 -3.27 11.86
N GLY A 115 21.24 -3.16 13.18
CA GLY A 115 20.52 -2.17 14.01
C GLY A 115 21.04 -0.74 13.80
N GLY A 116 21.17 -0.32 12.54
CA GLY A 116 21.61 1.00 12.14
C GLY A 116 20.59 2.09 12.46
N LYS A 117 21.05 3.33 12.54
CA LYS A 117 20.18 4.51 12.72
C LYS A 117 19.18 4.61 11.55
N PRO A 118 17.95 5.10 11.80
CA PRO A 118 16.95 5.27 10.75
C PRO A 118 17.50 6.14 9.63
N LYS A 119 17.43 5.64 8.39
CA LYS A 119 17.91 6.35 7.20
C LYS A 119 16.98 7.53 6.88
N TRP A 120 17.51 8.61 6.32
CA TRP A 120 16.71 9.76 5.87
C TRP A 120 15.62 9.37 4.86
N THR A 121 15.84 8.27 4.12
CA THR A 121 14.88 7.66 3.17
C THR A 121 13.57 7.25 3.83
N VAL A 122 13.60 6.88 5.12
CA VAL A 122 12.40 6.53 5.92
C VAL A 122 11.54 7.77 6.12
N SER A 123 12.15 8.87 6.58
CA SER A 123 11.47 10.16 6.80
C SER A 123 10.92 10.74 5.51
N HIS A 124 11.68 10.68 4.41
CA HIS A 124 11.22 11.16 3.10
C HIS A 124 10.12 10.28 2.51
N THR A 125 10.19 8.95 2.69
CA THR A 125 9.09 8.05 2.32
C THR A 125 7.82 8.38 3.09
N ALA A 126 7.93 8.65 4.40
CA ALA A 126 6.79 9.04 5.23
C ALA A 126 6.16 10.35 4.75
N LEU A 127 6.97 11.35 4.40
CA LEU A 127 6.50 12.59 3.79
C LEU A 127 5.74 12.33 2.48
N ASN A 128 6.30 11.53 1.57
CA ASN A 128 5.65 11.20 0.29
C ASN A 128 4.34 10.44 0.49
N VAL A 129 4.29 9.53 1.46
CA VAL A 129 3.07 8.82 1.85
C VAL A 129 1.98 9.79 2.28
N SER A 130 2.29 10.78 3.10
CA SER A 130 1.31 11.79 3.54
C SER A 130 0.94 12.81 2.46
N LEU A 131 1.81 13.03 1.47
CA LEU A 131 1.52 13.85 0.29
C LEU A 131 0.74 13.10 -0.80
N PHE A 132 0.40 11.82 -0.60
CA PHE A 132 -0.36 11.03 -1.56
C PHE A 132 -1.63 11.79 -1.99
N PRO A 133 -1.83 12.12 -3.28
CA PRO A 133 -2.75 13.19 -3.65
C PRO A 133 -4.21 13.03 -3.21
N PRO A 134 -4.85 11.85 -3.31
CA PRO A 134 -6.18 11.65 -2.74
C PRO A 134 -6.21 11.89 -1.22
N LEU A 135 -5.23 11.37 -0.48
CA LEU A 135 -5.17 11.55 0.99
C LEU A 135 -4.94 13.02 1.36
N PHE A 136 -3.97 13.68 0.73
CA PHE A 136 -3.60 15.07 1.04
C PHE A 136 -4.70 16.06 0.64
N PHE A 137 -5.40 15.85 -0.48
CA PHE A 137 -6.54 16.68 -0.86
C PHE A 137 -7.65 16.66 0.20
N PHE A 138 -8.03 15.47 0.67
CA PHE A 138 -9.03 15.33 1.74
C PHE A 138 -8.53 15.77 3.12
N SER A 139 -7.24 16.09 3.29
CA SER A 139 -6.75 16.65 4.56
C SER A 139 -7.33 18.02 4.91
N GLY A 140 -7.79 18.78 3.90
CA GLY A 140 -8.41 20.10 4.06
C GLY A 140 -9.94 20.10 4.11
N LEU A 141 -10.59 18.94 3.97
CA LEU A 141 -12.05 18.77 4.04
C LEU A 141 -12.40 17.79 5.16
N TYR A 142 -13.57 17.91 5.77
CA TYR A 142 -14.01 17.11 6.90
C TYR A 142 -14.64 15.77 6.47
N TYR A 143 -13.80 14.88 5.95
CA TYR A 143 -14.15 13.53 5.49
C TYR A 143 -13.60 12.45 6.43
N THR A 144 -14.26 11.29 6.45
CA THR A 144 -13.87 10.15 7.32
C THR A 144 -12.58 9.45 6.87
N ASP A 145 -12.22 9.56 5.59
CA ASP A 145 -11.11 8.83 4.95
C ASP A 145 -9.76 9.03 5.66
N VAL A 146 -9.46 10.27 6.06
CA VAL A 146 -8.14 10.64 6.60
C VAL A 146 -7.95 10.08 8.01
N ALA A 147 -8.92 10.31 8.91
CA ALA A 147 -8.91 9.73 10.25
C ALA A 147 -9.00 8.19 10.21
N SER A 148 -9.81 7.64 9.30
CA SER A 148 -9.87 6.20 9.04
C SER A 148 -8.49 5.62 8.70
N THR A 149 -7.76 6.29 7.80
CA THR A 149 -6.40 5.89 7.41
C THR A 149 -5.44 5.93 8.59
N PHE A 150 -5.49 6.99 9.41
CA PHE A 150 -4.69 7.11 10.62
C PHE A 150 -4.90 5.91 11.56
N PHE A 151 -6.15 5.56 11.90
CA PHE A 151 -6.43 4.47 12.84
C PHE A 151 -6.11 3.08 12.25
N VAL A 152 -6.25 2.88 10.94
CA VAL A 152 -5.79 1.65 10.27
C VAL A 152 -4.26 1.51 10.37
N LEU A 153 -3.50 2.59 10.12
CA LEU A 153 -2.04 2.56 10.26
C LEU A 153 -1.63 2.40 11.73
N LEU A 154 -2.36 2.97 12.68
CA LEU A 154 -2.11 2.77 14.11
C LEU A 154 -2.29 1.30 14.48
N SER A 155 -3.39 0.69 14.06
CA SER A 155 -3.62 -0.75 14.25
C SER A 155 -2.50 -1.59 13.62
N TYR A 156 -2.02 -1.22 12.41
CA TYR A 156 -0.93 -1.93 11.75
C TYR A 156 0.42 -1.74 12.47
N HIS A 157 0.71 -0.54 12.96
CA HIS A 157 1.89 -0.27 13.77
C HIS A 157 1.89 -1.10 15.06
N LEU A 158 0.76 -1.17 15.76
CA LEU A 158 0.59 -1.98 16.97
C LEU A 158 0.73 -3.48 16.68
N PHE A 159 0.19 -3.95 15.55
CA PHE A 159 0.39 -5.32 15.06
C PHE A 159 1.87 -5.65 14.85
N LEU A 160 2.60 -4.81 14.11
CA LEU A 160 4.04 -4.99 13.91
C LEU A 160 4.79 -4.94 15.25
N SER A 161 4.34 -4.10 16.19
CA SER A 161 4.91 -3.99 17.53
C SER A 161 4.64 -5.12 18.48
N SER A 162 3.60 -5.89 18.24
CA SER A 162 3.29 -7.07 19.04
C SER A 162 4.21 -8.27 18.73
N GLY A 163 4.93 -8.25 17.60
CA GLY A 163 6.15 -9.04 17.36
C GLY A 163 6.06 -10.52 17.80
N GLU A 164 6.78 -10.85 18.88
CA GLU A 164 6.89 -12.19 19.48
C GLU A 164 5.87 -12.45 20.61
N HIS A 165 5.17 -11.42 21.09
CA HIS A 165 4.21 -11.49 22.19
C HIS A 165 2.75 -11.60 21.70
N SER A 166 2.53 -12.01 20.45
CA SER A 166 1.20 -11.98 19.83
C SER A 166 0.17 -12.94 20.46
N SER A 167 0.60 -13.89 21.29
CA SER A 167 -0.29 -14.80 22.04
C SER A 167 -0.63 -14.28 23.45
N ASN A 168 -0.11 -13.14 23.88
CA ASN A 168 -0.42 -12.59 25.19
C ASN A 168 -1.83 -11.97 25.18
N LEU A 169 -2.53 -12.08 26.30
CA LEU A 169 -3.88 -11.52 26.44
C LEU A 169 -3.89 -10.00 26.26
N SER A 170 -2.87 -9.31 26.75
CA SER A 170 -2.76 -7.85 26.63
C SER A 170 -2.56 -7.38 25.19
N SER A 171 -1.68 -8.02 24.41
CA SER A 171 -1.47 -7.69 23.00
C SER A 171 -2.70 -8.04 22.15
N SER A 172 -3.39 -9.13 22.49
CA SER A 172 -4.68 -9.49 21.89
C SER A 172 -5.75 -8.43 22.18
N ALA A 173 -5.86 -7.99 23.43
CA ALA A 173 -6.79 -6.92 23.82
C ALA A 173 -6.49 -5.60 23.11
N VAL A 174 -5.22 -5.19 23.04
CA VAL A 174 -4.78 -4.00 22.29
C VAL A 174 -5.14 -4.12 20.81
N THR A 175 -4.94 -5.29 20.20
CA THR A 175 -5.31 -5.54 18.79
C THR A 175 -6.81 -5.39 18.57
N VAL A 176 -7.64 -5.99 19.45
CA VAL A 176 -9.10 -5.89 19.36
C VAL A 176 -9.56 -4.45 19.58
N VAL A 177 -9.05 -3.76 20.59
CA VAL A 177 -9.44 -2.37 20.88
C VAL A 177 -9.05 -1.45 19.72
N ALA A 178 -7.82 -1.53 19.23
CA ALA A 178 -7.36 -0.74 18.09
C ALA A 178 -8.19 -1.02 16.83
N GLY A 179 -8.52 -2.29 16.58
CA GLY A 179 -9.38 -2.71 15.48
C GLY A 179 -10.80 -2.15 15.60
N VAL A 180 -11.42 -2.23 16.79
CA VAL A 180 -12.75 -1.65 17.04
C VAL A 180 -12.73 -0.14 16.84
N VAL A 181 -11.72 0.56 17.36
CA VAL A 181 -11.59 2.02 17.15
C VAL A 181 -11.49 2.34 15.67
N ALA A 182 -10.70 1.61 14.88
CA ALA A 182 -10.64 1.80 13.43
C ALA A 182 -11.99 1.52 12.75
N LEU A 183 -12.73 0.49 13.18
CA LEU A 183 -14.07 0.18 12.65
C LEU A 183 -15.09 1.30 12.91
N LEU A 184 -14.91 2.12 13.95
CA LEU A 184 -15.77 3.28 14.19
C LEU A 184 -15.65 4.36 13.09
N PHE A 185 -14.59 4.36 12.29
CA PHE A 185 -14.43 5.33 11.20
C PHE A 185 -15.00 4.83 9.89
N ARG A 186 -14.79 3.53 9.57
CA ARG A 186 -15.30 2.89 8.35
C ARG A 186 -15.46 1.39 8.52
N GLN A 187 -16.50 0.84 7.89
CA GLN A 187 -16.76 -0.60 7.89
C GLN A 187 -15.71 -1.37 7.09
N THR A 188 -15.24 -0.79 5.98
CA THR A 188 -14.22 -1.39 5.12
C THR A 188 -12.87 -1.57 5.83
N ASN A 189 -12.66 -0.91 6.98
CA ASN A 189 -11.47 -1.12 7.80
C ASN A 189 -11.35 -2.55 8.32
N ILE A 190 -12.44 -3.33 8.39
CA ILE A 190 -12.40 -4.74 8.83
C ILE A 190 -11.36 -5.55 8.06
N PHE A 191 -11.22 -5.29 6.77
CA PHE A 191 -10.26 -5.99 5.92
C PHE A 191 -8.81 -5.68 6.31
N TRP A 192 -8.54 -4.45 6.75
CA TRP A 192 -7.20 -3.98 7.08
C TRP A 192 -6.79 -4.20 8.54
N VAL A 193 -7.75 -4.26 9.46
CA VAL A 193 -7.49 -4.47 10.90
C VAL A 193 -7.73 -5.90 11.37
N ALA A 194 -8.49 -6.71 10.61
CA ALA A 194 -8.67 -8.13 10.90
C ALA A 194 -8.04 -9.02 9.83
N ILE A 195 -8.50 -8.96 8.57
CA ILE A 195 -8.12 -9.94 7.53
C ILE A 195 -6.64 -9.84 7.15
N PHE A 196 -6.13 -8.63 6.92
CA PHE A 196 -4.75 -8.39 6.56
C PHE A 196 -3.76 -8.87 7.64
N PRO A 197 -3.83 -8.39 8.89
CA PRO A 197 -2.93 -8.85 9.95
C PRO A 197 -3.16 -10.33 10.30
N LEU A 198 -4.37 -10.88 10.19
CA LEU A 198 -4.61 -12.33 10.31
C LEU A 198 -3.81 -13.12 9.29
N GLY A 199 -3.88 -12.76 8.00
CA GLY A 199 -3.12 -13.43 6.94
C GLY A 199 -1.62 -13.38 7.19
N LEU A 200 -1.09 -12.22 7.60
CA LEU A 200 0.33 -12.08 7.94
C LEU A 200 0.73 -12.87 9.20
N SER A 201 -0.14 -12.89 10.22
CA SER A 201 0.04 -13.68 11.44
C SER A 201 0.10 -15.18 11.15
N ILE A 202 -0.81 -15.70 10.32
CA ILE A 202 -0.81 -17.10 9.90
C ILE A 202 0.52 -17.42 9.22
N VAL A 203 0.90 -16.67 8.19
CA VAL A 203 2.17 -16.88 7.48
C VAL A 203 3.37 -16.86 8.44
N LYS A 204 3.39 -15.90 9.38
CA LYS A 204 4.47 -15.78 10.37
C LYS A 204 4.56 -17.02 11.27
N VAL A 205 3.43 -17.47 11.82
CA VAL A 205 3.38 -18.67 12.69
C VAL A 205 3.81 -19.92 11.92
N LEU A 206 3.35 -20.07 10.67
CA LEU A 206 3.75 -21.20 9.82
C LEU A 206 5.25 -21.15 9.49
N LYS A 207 5.86 -19.98 9.34
CA LYS A 207 7.33 -19.87 9.15
C LYS A 207 8.12 -20.21 10.42
N SER A 208 7.59 -19.93 11.61
CA SER A 208 8.27 -20.16 12.89
C SER A 208 7.97 -21.53 13.54
N GLY A 209 7.13 -22.35 12.94
CA GLY A 209 6.70 -23.65 13.50
C GLY A 209 7.83 -24.67 13.71
N ARG A 210 7.55 -25.71 14.51
CA ARG A 210 8.49 -26.81 14.81
C ARG A 210 9.02 -27.43 13.51
N GLY A 211 10.31 -27.23 13.20
CA GLY A 211 10.96 -27.73 11.98
C GLY A 211 11.66 -26.66 11.12
N ALA A 212 11.48 -25.38 11.42
CA ALA A 212 12.04 -24.25 10.65
C ALA A 212 13.59 -24.13 10.67
N SER A 213 14.31 -24.94 11.46
CA SER A 213 15.75 -24.79 11.72
C SER A 213 16.68 -25.54 10.77
N VAL A 214 16.19 -26.31 9.80
CA VAL A 214 17.05 -27.11 8.92
C VAL A 214 17.47 -26.29 7.68
N GLN A 215 18.78 -26.01 7.62
CA GLN A 215 19.47 -25.16 6.66
C GLN A 215 19.27 -25.55 5.17
N TRP A 216 19.29 -24.49 4.36
CA TRP A 216 18.93 -24.36 2.93
C TRP A 216 19.98 -24.92 1.96
N ALA A 217 20.38 -26.19 2.08
CA ALA A 217 21.54 -26.73 1.35
C ALA A 217 21.25 -27.81 0.28
N ALA A 218 20.04 -28.36 0.15
CA ALA A 218 19.75 -29.39 -0.86
C ALA A 218 18.87 -28.88 -2.00
N LYS A 219 19.17 -29.30 -3.24
CA LYS A 219 18.29 -29.15 -4.41
C LYS A 219 16.99 -29.92 -4.13
N HIS A 220 15.99 -29.23 -3.59
CA HIS A 220 14.69 -29.82 -3.30
C HIS A 220 13.77 -29.76 -4.53
N ASP A 221 12.84 -30.71 -4.58
CA ASP A 221 11.84 -30.80 -5.63
C ASP A 221 10.84 -29.65 -5.50
N THR A 222 10.86 -28.74 -6.48
CA THR A 222 9.93 -27.61 -6.56
C THR A 222 8.66 -27.95 -7.35
N SER A 223 8.45 -29.24 -7.65
CA SER A 223 7.17 -29.74 -8.16
C SER A 223 6.05 -29.47 -7.16
N PHE A 224 4.80 -29.48 -7.65
CA PHE A 224 3.63 -29.33 -6.78
C PHE A 224 3.57 -30.40 -5.69
N VAL A 225 3.92 -31.64 -6.02
CA VAL A 225 3.91 -32.76 -5.08
C VAL A 225 5.02 -32.57 -4.03
N GLY A 226 6.22 -32.18 -4.46
CA GLY A 226 7.33 -31.87 -3.55
C GLY A 226 6.96 -30.77 -2.55
N VAL A 227 6.33 -29.69 -3.01
CA VAL A 227 5.85 -28.60 -2.14
C VAL A 227 4.80 -29.07 -1.13
N CYS A 228 3.85 -29.92 -1.54
CA CYS A 228 2.85 -30.47 -0.63
C CYS A 228 3.48 -31.35 0.46
N ASN A 229 4.37 -32.25 0.05
CA ASN A 229 5.05 -33.16 0.98
C ASN A 229 5.97 -32.38 1.94
N ASP A 230 6.74 -31.41 1.44
CA ASP A 230 7.59 -30.57 2.29
C ASP A 230 6.79 -29.71 3.28
N SER A 231 5.57 -29.29 2.90
CA SER A 231 4.66 -28.53 3.76
C SER A 231 4.03 -29.39 4.86
N TRP A 232 3.75 -30.66 4.55
CA TRP A 232 3.11 -31.61 5.47
C TRP A 232 4.12 -32.33 6.38
N ASP A 233 5.14 -32.96 5.78
CA ASP A 233 6.14 -33.81 6.45
C ASP A 233 7.39 -33.02 6.84
N GLY A 234 7.86 -32.14 5.96
CA GLY A 234 9.06 -31.32 6.18
C GLY A 234 8.85 -30.11 7.10
N ALA A 235 7.59 -29.78 7.42
CA ALA A 235 7.14 -28.62 8.20
C ALA A 235 7.69 -27.27 7.71
N ARG A 236 8.03 -27.13 6.41
CA ARG A 236 8.54 -25.88 5.82
C ARG A 236 7.47 -25.19 5.00
N LEU A 237 7.44 -23.87 5.05
CA LEU A 237 6.57 -23.07 4.19
C LEU A 237 7.28 -22.71 2.88
N TYR A 238 6.74 -23.13 1.74
CA TYR A 238 7.16 -22.62 0.43
C TYR A 238 6.66 -21.18 0.24
N ASP A 239 7.59 -20.23 0.22
CA ASP A 239 7.30 -18.80 0.09
C ASP A 239 8.50 -18.04 -0.53
N PRO A 240 8.68 -18.10 -1.85
CA PRO A 240 9.78 -17.44 -2.53
C PRO A 240 9.63 -15.91 -2.55
N GLN A 241 10.72 -15.22 -2.85
CA GLN A 241 10.72 -13.76 -3.04
C GLN A 241 10.05 -13.39 -4.36
N VAL A 242 9.32 -12.27 -4.39
CA VAL A 242 8.63 -11.80 -5.60
C VAL A 242 9.58 -11.61 -6.79
N ALA A 243 10.82 -11.18 -6.54
CA ALA A 243 11.83 -10.99 -7.58
C ALA A 243 12.21 -12.28 -8.32
N GLU A 244 12.02 -13.43 -7.68
CA GLU A 244 12.38 -14.75 -8.21
C GLU A 244 11.16 -15.60 -8.59
N ALA A 245 9.97 -15.17 -8.16
CA ALA A 245 8.72 -15.89 -8.31
C ALA A 245 8.16 -15.80 -9.74
N LYS A 246 7.69 -16.94 -10.23
CA LYS A 246 6.85 -17.07 -11.42
C LYS A 246 5.39 -17.21 -10.98
N LEU A 247 4.46 -17.12 -11.94
CA LEU A 247 3.03 -17.32 -11.68
C LEU A 247 2.73 -18.64 -10.95
N GLU A 248 3.39 -19.73 -11.35
CA GLU A 248 3.23 -21.05 -10.72
C GLU A 248 3.59 -21.05 -9.23
N ASP A 249 4.53 -20.20 -8.82
CA ASP A 249 4.99 -20.12 -7.45
C ASP A 249 3.95 -19.44 -6.54
N TYR A 250 3.13 -18.53 -7.06
CA TYR A 250 1.98 -17.98 -6.33
C TYR A 250 0.98 -19.08 -5.95
N PHE A 251 0.66 -19.97 -6.90
CA PHE A 251 -0.23 -21.10 -6.63
C PHE A 251 0.38 -22.09 -5.65
N LYS A 252 1.66 -22.43 -5.80
CA LYS A 252 2.39 -23.31 -4.87
C LYS A 252 2.42 -22.72 -3.45
N THR A 253 2.63 -21.41 -3.30
CA THR A 253 2.59 -20.75 -1.99
C THR A 253 1.21 -20.85 -1.34
N VAL A 254 0.11 -20.67 -2.10
CA VAL A 254 -1.25 -20.86 -1.57
C VAL A 254 -1.46 -22.29 -1.06
N VAL A 255 -1.09 -23.29 -1.87
CA VAL A 255 -1.22 -24.70 -1.49
C VAL A 255 -0.37 -25.02 -0.25
N SER A 256 0.88 -24.56 -0.22
CA SER A 256 1.80 -24.70 0.92
C SER A 256 1.24 -24.09 2.21
N ILE A 257 0.71 -22.87 2.14
CA ILE A 257 0.03 -22.23 3.28
C ILE A 257 -1.15 -23.08 3.75
N ALA A 258 -2.00 -23.56 2.84
CA ALA A 258 -3.18 -24.35 3.19
C ALA A 258 -2.82 -25.68 3.86
N VAL A 259 -1.92 -26.46 3.24
CA VAL A 259 -1.46 -27.77 3.75
C VAL A 259 -0.81 -27.60 5.12
N LYS A 260 0.09 -26.62 5.27
CA LYS A 260 0.77 -26.39 6.54
C LYS A 260 -0.16 -25.82 7.62
N ALA A 261 -1.11 -24.96 7.26
CA ALA A 261 -2.12 -24.44 8.18
C ALA A 261 -3.02 -25.56 8.74
N LEU A 262 -3.38 -26.56 7.92
CA LEU A 262 -4.11 -27.74 8.38
C LEU A 262 -3.27 -28.59 9.34
N ARG A 263 -1.96 -28.72 9.07
CA ARG A 263 -1.03 -29.45 9.94
C ARG A 263 -0.82 -28.78 11.29
N ASP A 264 -0.63 -27.46 11.28
CA ASP A 264 -0.37 -26.63 12.46
C ASP A 264 -1.65 -25.93 12.98
N LEU A 265 -2.82 -26.55 12.78
CA LEU A 265 -4.13 -25.96 13.05
C LEU A 265 -4.28 -25.36 14.47
N PRO A 266 -3.83 -26.00 15.57
CA PRO A 266 -3.95 -25.40 16.89
C PRO A 266 -3.22 -24.07 17.04
N ALA A 267 -2.04 -23.92 16.42
CA ALA A 267 -1.27 -22.68 16.44
C ALA A 267 -1.95 -21.60 15.58
N VAL A 268 -2.54 -21.99 14.45
CA VAL A 268 -3.33 -21.12 13.57
C VAL A 268 -4.58 -20.60 14.28
N VAL A 269 -5.32 -21.47 14.98
CA VAL A 269 -6.52 -21.09 15.73
C VAL A 269 -6.16 -20.10 16.85
N LEU A 270 -5.10 -20.38 17.62
CA LEU A 270 -4.69 -19.53 18.73
C LEU A 270 -4.31 -18.12 18.26
N ILE A 271 -3.53 -17.99 17.18
CA ILE A 271 -3.14 -16.68 16.66
C ILE A 271 -4.30 -15.94 15.97
N ALA A 272 -5.32 -16.67 15.49
CA ALA A 272 -6.46 -16.10 14.82
C ALA A 272 -7.45 -15.43 15.79
N MET A 273 -7.45 -15.81 17.07
CA MET A 273 -8.43 -15.38 18.08
C MET A 273 -8.74 -13.87 18.09
N PRO A 274 -7.77 -12.94 18.22
CA PRO A 274 -8.10 -11.50 18.26
C PRO A 274 -8.78 -11.01 16.98
N TYR A 275 -8.41 -11.56 15.82
CA TYR A 275 -8.99 -11.17 14.53
C TYR A 275 -10.36 -11.80 14.29
N VAL A 276 -10.56 -13.05 14.73
CA VAL A 276 -11.87 -13.72 14.72
C VAL A 276 -12.83 -12.97 15.64
N SER A 277 -12.38 -12.50 16.81
CA SER A 277 -13.18 -11.64 17.69
C SER A 277 -13.60 -10.34 17.01
N LEU A 278 -12.70 -9.67 16.26
CA LEU A 278 -13.06 -8.48 15.48
C LEU A 278 -14.10 -8.78 14.40
N ILE A 279 -13.94 -9.90 13.67
CA ILE A 279 -14.91 -10.35 12.67
C ILE A 279 -16.26 -10.68 13.32
N ALA A 280 -16.27 -11.30 14.50
CA ALA A 280 -17.47 -11.62 15.24
C ALA A 280 -18.20 -10.35 15.74
N ILE A 281 -17.46 -9.37 16.27
CA ILE A 281 -18.01 -8.06 16.68
C ILE A 281 -18.63 -7.35 15.47
N PHE A 282 -17.90 -7.30 14.35
CA PHE A 282 -18.39 -6.69 13.11
C PHE A 282 -19.60 -7.45 12.55
N GLY A 283 -19.58 -8.79 12.56
CA GLY A 283 -20.70 -9.63 12.13
C GLY A 283 -21.94 -9.44 12.99
N GLY A 284 -21.78 -9.35 14.32
CA GLY A 284 -22.84 -9.01 15.25
C GLY A 284 -23.48 -7.65 14.93
N PHE A 285 -22.64 -6.64 14.65
CA PHE A 285 -23.12 -5.35 14.16
C PHE A 285 -23.91 -5.48 12.84
N VAL A 286 -23.41 -6.22 11.85
CA VAL A 286 -24.10 -6.37 10.56
C VAL A 286 -25.46 -7.06 10.72
N ILE A 287 -25.55 -8.08 11.57
CA ILE A 287 -26.81 -8.79 11.87
C ILE A 287 -27.80 -7.84 12.56
N GLN A 288 -27.36 -7.13 13.60
CA GLN A 288 -28.21 -6.20 14.35
C GLN A 288 -28.64 -5.00 13.49
N ASN A 289 -27.73 -4.47 12.68
CA ASN A 289 -28.00 -3.34 11.80
C ASN A 289 -28.85 -3.76 10.59
N GLY A 290 -28.83 -5.03 10.17
CA GLY A 290 -29.48 -5.50 8.94
C GLY A 290 -28.80 -4.96 7.67
N GLY A 291 -27.47 -4.86 7.69
CA GLY A 291 -26.65 -4.36 6.57
C GLY A 291 -25.26 -3.91 7.01
N VAL A 292 -24.34 -3.79 6.05
CA VAL A 292 -22.98 -3.31 6.33
C VAL A 292 -22.96 -1.80 6.54
N VAL A 293 -23.77 -1.07 5.81
CA VAL A 293 -23.80 0.39 5.80
C VAL A 293 -24.84 0.94 6.78
N LEU A 294 -24.51 2.04 7.47
CA LEU A 294 -25.47 2.80 8.28
C LEU A 294 -26.34 3.70 7.38
N GLY A 295 -27.46 4.19 7.88
CA GLY A 295 -28.27 5.18 7.15
C GLY A 295 -28.79 4.66 5.80
N ASP A 296 -28.43 5.33 4.70
CA ASP A 296 -28.96 5.08 3.34
C ASP A 296 -28.47 3.75 2.72
N LYS A 297 -29.10 2.65 3.12
CA LYS A 297 -28.80 1.29 2.61
C LYS A 297 -29.19 1.09 1.15
N SER A 298 -30.16 1.84 0.65
CA SER A 298 -30.74 1.62 -0.69
C SER A 298 -29.74 1.90 -1.82
N ASN A 299 -28.86 2.88 -1.61
CA ASN A 299 -27.81 3.26 -2.55
C ASN A 299 -26.47 2.57 -2.27
N HIS A 300 -26.41 1.70 -1.26
CA HIS A 300 -25.19 1.04 -0.80
C HIS A 300 -25.37 -0.47 -0.69
N VAL A 301 -26.14 -1.05 -1.63
CA VAL A 301 -26.27 -2.50 -1.76
C VAL A 301 -24.93 -3.07 -2.20
N ALA A 302 -24.45 -4.08 -1.48
CA ALA A 302 -23.21 -4.76 -1.85
C ALA A 302 -23.37 -5.42 -3.23
N THR A 303 -22.52 -5.03 -4.17
CA THR A 303 -22.46 -5.64 -5.52
C THR A 303 -21.09 -6.26 -5.71
N LEU A 304 -20.99 -7.33 -6.48
CA LEU A 304 -19.69 -7.88 -6.89
C LEU A 304 -19.15 -7.11 -8.09
N HIS A 305 -18.30 -6.12 -7.84
CA HIS A 305 -17.61 -5.31 -8.84
C HIS A 305 -16.13 -5.72 -8.98
N VAL A 306 -15.89 -6.92 -9.49
CA VAL A 306 -14.57 -7.49 -9.83
C VAL A 306 -13.72 -6.53 -10.68
N THR A 307 -14.33 -5.74 -11.57
CA THR A 307 -13.59 -4.77 -12.41
C THR A 307 -12.84 -3.70 -11.60
N GLN A 308 -13.22 -3.43 -10.34
CA GLN A 308 -12.44 -2.56 -9.44
C GLN A 308 -10.98 -3.01 -9.28
N MET A 309 -10.72 -4.32 -9.32
CA MET A 309 -9.36 -4.86 -9.28
C MET A 309 -8.56 -4.53 -10.53
N PHE A 310 -9.19 -4.15 -11.64
CA PHE A 310 -8.50 -3.65 -12.82
C PHE A 310 -8.25 -2.14 -12.73
N TYR A 311 -9.15 -1.37 -12.10
CA TYR A 311 -9.03 0.08 -11.94
C TYR A 311 -7.93 0.50 -10.96
N ILE A 312 -7.68 -0.30 -9.93
CA ILE A 312 -6.61 -0.01 -8.97
C ILE A 312 -5.21 -0.05 -9.60
N TRP A 313 -4.98 -0.85 -10.66
CA TRP A 313 -3.64 -1.00 -11.22
C TRP A 313 -3.09 0.27 -11.89
N PRO A 314 -3.82 0.93 -12.82
CA PRO A 314 -3.40 2.23 -13.33
C PRO A 314 -3.28 3.28 -12.23
N ASN A 315 -4.14 3.22 -11.21
CA ASN A 315 -4.07 4.14 -10.08
C ASN A 315 -2.73 4.00 -9.32
N ILE A 316 -2.36 2.80 -8.88
CA ILE A 316 -1.08 2.56 -8.21
C ILE A 316 0.10 2.83 -9.16
N PHE A 317 -0.04 2.53 -10.46
CA PHE A 317 1.01 2.83 -11.44
C PHE A 317 1.24 4.33 -11.60
N PHE A 318 0.19 5.11 -11.83
CA PHE A 318 0.24 6.55 -12.06
C PHE A 318 0.83 7.29 -10.86
N PHE A 319 0.33 7.02 -9.65
CA PHE A 319 0.82 7.72 -8.46
C PHE A 319 2.25 7.28 -8.08
N SER A 320 2.64 6.04 -8.35
CA SER A 320 3.98 5.55 -8.02
C SER A 320 4.94 5.48 -9.20
N PHE A 321 4.64 6.16 -10.31
CA PHE A 321 5.48 6.15 -11.51
C PHE A 321 6.93 6.57 -11.25
N PRO A 322 7.22 7.65 -10.48
CA PRO A 322 8.58 8.03 -10.14
C PRO A 322 9.37 6.94 -9.41
N ALA A 323 8.76 6.27 -8.43
CA ALA A 323 9.37 5.18 -7.68
C ALA A 323 9.61 3.92 -8.56
N LYS A 324 8.91 3.81 -9.70
CA LYS A 324 9.01 2.70 -10.66
C LYS A 324 9.92 3.01 -11.85
N LEU A 325 10.39 4.26 -12.00
CA LEU A 325 11.10 4.73 -13.18
C LEU A 325 12.36 3.91 -13.47
N GLY A 326 13.15 3.59 -12.44
CA GLY A 326 14.36 2.78 -12.60
C GLY A 326 14.09 1.36 -13.11
N MET A 327 12.94 0.76 -12.73
CA MET A 327 12.51 -0.54 -13.26
C MET A 327 12.06 -0.43 -14.71
N VAL A 328 11.18 0.54 -15.02
CA VAL A 328 10.63 0.74 -16.37
C VAL A 328 11.76 1.06 -17.37
N PHE A 329 12.66 1.97 -16.99
CA PHE A 329 13.78 2.36 -17.84
C PHE A 329 14.75 1.19 -18.08
N ARG A 330 14.99 0.38 -17.06
CA ARG A 330 15.81 -0.84 -17.19
C ARG A 330 15.18 -1.88 -18.11
N SER A 331 13.87 -2.12 -18.00
CA SER A 331 13.14 -2.99 -18.92
C SER A 331 13.30 -2.52 -20.36
N PHE A 332 13.07 -1.23 -20.60
CA PHE A 332 13.18 -0.61 -21.91
C PHE A 332 14.58 -0.76 -22.51
N LEU A 333 15.62 -0.42 -21.74
CA LEU A 333 17.02 -0.55 -22.13
C LEU A 333 17.44 -2.00 -22.42
N SER A 334 16.87 -2.96 -21.69
CA SER A 334 17.15 -4.38 -21.93
C SER A 334 16.48 -4.88 -23.21
N THR A 335 15.25 -4.44 -23.50
CA THR A 335 14.53 -4.82 -24.72
C THR A 335 15.08 -4.16 -25.98
N SER A 336 15.68 -2.97 -25.85
CA SER A 336 16.28 -2.25 -26.99
C SER A 336 17.68 -2.76 -27.37
N GLY A 337 18.21 -3.76 -26.68
CA GLY A 337 19.56 -4.29 -26.92
C GLY A 337 20.70 -3.36 -26.47
N LEU A 338 20.38 -2.21 -25.84
CA LEU A 338 21.36 -1.22 -25.42
C LEU A 338 22.13 -1.66 -24.16
N LEU A 339 21.58 -2.59 -23.38
CA LEU A 339 22.26 -3.30 -22.29
C LEU A 339 22.84 -4.63 -22.79
N ILE A 340 23.90 -4.59 -23.61
CA ILE A 340 24.70 -5.80 -23.86
C ILE A 340 25.43 -6.17 -22.57
N SER A 341 25.32 -7.45 -22.18
CA SER A 341 25.87 -8.09 -20.98
C SER A 341 27.39 -7.90 -20.82
N GLY A 342 27.81 -6.72 -20.40
CA GLY A 342 29.15 -6.42 -19.89
C GLY A 342 29.16 -6.44 -18.37
N GLY A 343 29.42 -7.60 -17.77
CA GLY A 343 29.92 -7.72 -16.39
C GLY A 343 28.96 -7.49 -15.21
N ALA A 344 27.83 -6.80 -15.36
CA ALA A 344 26.85 -6.66 -14.28
C ALA A 344 25.77 -7.75 -14.38
N SER A 345 25.88 -8.80 -13.54
CA SER A 345 24.89 -9.86 -13.34
C SER A 345 23.59 -9.31 -12.74
N ALA A 346 22.86 -8.53 -13.52
CA ALA A 346 21.60 -7.95 -13.14
C ALA A 346 20.56 -8.47 -14.15
N ARG A 347 19.89 -9.58 -13.81
CA ARG A 347 18.80 -10.15 -14.63
C ARG A 347 17.78 -9.05 -14.96
N PRO A 348 17.35 -8.91 -16.22
CA PRO A 348 16.27 -7.98 -16.55
C PRO A 348 15.04 -8.31 -15.70
N PRO A 349 14.23 -7.31 -15.34
CA PRO A 349 12.93 -7.57 -14.71
C PRO A 349 12.19 -8.60 -15.56
N ALA A 350 11.67 -9.65 -14.91
CA ALA A 350 11.00 -10.73 -15.62
C ALA A 350 9.88 -10.11 -16.48
N VAL A 351 9.89 -10.32 -17.79
CA VAL A 351 8.73 -10.03 -18.63
C VAL A 351 7.77 -11.21 -18.46
N PRO A 352 6.45 -11.01 -18.31
CA PRO A 352 5.54 -12.14 -18.17
C PRO A 352 5.64 -13.01 -19.42
N ARG A 353 5.59 -14.34 -19.25
CA ARG A 353 5.55 -15.26 -20.39
C ARG A 353 4.36 -14.91 -21.28
N VAL A 354 4.52 -14.98 -22.60
CA VAL A 354 3.48 -14.57 -23.56
C VAL A 354 2.14 -15.24 -23.28
N TRP A 355 2.13 -16.52 -22.96
CA TRP A 355 0.90 -17.24 -22.62
C TRP A 355 0.27 -16.77 -21.30
N VAL A 356 1.07 -16.37 -20.30
CA VAL A 356 0.55 -15.80 -19.04
C VAL A 356 -0.16 -14.48 -19.34
N LEU A 357 0.51 -13.61 -20.11
CA LEU A 357 -0.07 -12.34 -20.52
C LEU A 357 -1.36 -12.54 -21.33
N ALA A 358 -1.36 -13.47 -22.29
CA ALA A 358 -2.54 -13.80 -23.09
C ALA A 358 -3.70 -14.31 -22.22
N SER A 359 -3.44 -15.19 -21.24
CA SER A 359 -4.46 -15.68 -20.32
C SER A 359 -5.06 -14.56 -19.45
N PHE A 360 -4.23 -13.68 -18.89
CA PHE A 360 -4.73 -12.55 -18.10
C PHE A 360 -5.50 -11.53 -18.95
N ILE A 361 -5.10 -11.31 -20.21
CA ILE A 361 -5.86 -10.49 -21.15
C ILE A 361 -7.22 -11.14 -21.44
N ALA A 362 -7.26 -12.45 -21.74
CA ALA A 362 -8.51 -13.16 -21.99
C ALA A 362 -9.47 -13.08 -20.78
N ILE A 363 -8.97 -13.32 -19.57
CA ILE A 363 -9.75 -13.16 -18.33
C ILE A 363 -10.22 -11.71 -18.18
N GLY A 364 -9.33 -10.73 -18.40
CA GLY A 364 -9.66 -9.32 -18.30
C GLY A 364 -10.74 -8.90 -19.30
N LEU A 365 -10.72 -9.42 -20.52
CA LEU A 365 -11.75 -9.18 -21.53
C LEU A 365 -13.11 -9.75 -21.08
N VAL A 366 -13.13 -10.95 -20.50
CA VAL A 366 -14.35 -11.57 -19.94
C VAL A 366 -14.88 -10.72 -18.78
N VAL A 367 -14.03 -10.35 -17.82
CA VAL A 367 -14.44 -9.54 -16.66
C VAL A 367 -14.96 -8.17 -17.10
N VAL A 368 -14.24 -7.46 -17.98
CA VAL A 368 -14.69 -6.14 -18.48
C VAL A 368 -15.97 -6.27 -19.31
N HIS A 369 -16.17 -7.37 -20.03
CA HIS A 369 -17.42 -7.61 -20.77
C HIS A 369 -18.61 -7.73 -19.82
N PHE A 370 -18.52 -8.59 -18.80
CA PHE A 370 -19.65 -8.98 -17.95
C PHE A 370 -19.78 -8.19 -16.64
N ASN A 371 -18.74 -7.49 -16.19
CA ASN A 371 -18.67 -6.91 -14.85
C ASN A 371 -18.18 -5.45 -14.82
N THR A 372 -18.20 -4.74 -15.95
CA THR A 372 -18.03 -3.27 -15.90
C THR A 372 -19.30 -2.64 -15.34
N ILE A 373 -19.28 -2.25 -14.06
CA ILE A 373 -20.42 -1.62 -13.38
C ILE A 373 -20.19 -0.11 -13.39
N ILE A 374 -21.21 0.65 -13.77
CA ILE A 374 -21.17 2.11 -13.78
C ILE A 374 -22.30 2.60 -12.88
N HIS A 375 -21.92 3.11 -11.71
CA HIS A 375 -22.89 3.55 -10.72
C HIS A 375 -23.63 4.82 -11.19
N PRO A 376 -24.95 4.97 -10.92
CA PRO A 376 -25.70 6.17 -11.26
C PRO A 376 -25.06 7.47 -10.75
N PHE A 377 -24.51 7.48 -9.54
CA PHE A 377 -23.81 8.66 -8.99
C PHE A 377 -22.58 9.06 -9.80
N THR A 378 -21.82 8.10 -10.36
CA THR A 378 -20.69 8.40 -11.25
C THR A 378 -21.14 9.08 -12.54
N LEU A 379 -22.38 8.86 -12.98
CA LEU A 379 -22.93 9.48 -14.20
C LEU A 379 -23.70 10.77 -13.93
N ALA A 380 -24.24 10.92 -12.73
CA ALA A 380 -24.98 12.10 -12.33
C ALA A 380 -24.06 13.25 -11.90
N ASP A 381 -22.86 12.95 -11.39
CA ASP A 381 -21.99 13.94 -10.78
C ASP A 381 -20.75 14.24 -11.63
N ASN A 382 -20.81 15.32 -12.42
CA ASN A 382 -19.68 15.77 -13.25
C ASN A 382 -18.60 16.52 -12.47
N ARG A 383 -18.69 16.64 -11.14
CA ARG A 383 -17.68 17.30 -10.30
C ARG A 383 -16.51 16.36 -9.98
N HIS A 384 -16.70 15.05 -10.08
CA HIS A 384 -15.68 14.06 -9.72
C HIS A 384 -14.81 13.68 -10.93
N TYR A 385 -13.49 13.56 -10.77
CA TYR A 385 -12.61 13.19 -11.88
C TYR A 385 -12.97 11.82 -12.48
N VAL A 386 -13.50 10.91 -11.66
CA VAL A 386 -13.97 9.59 -12.11
C VAL A 386 -15.08 9.70 -13.16
N PHE A 387 -15.96 10.70 -13.10
CA PHE A 387 -16.96 10.93 -14.15
C PHE A 387 -16.30 11.05 -15.52
N TYR A 388 -15.20 11.79 -15.61
CA TYR A 388 -14.48 12.01 -16.87
C TYR A 388 -13.71 10.78 -17.34
N VAL A 389 -13.15 10.00 -16.41
CA VAL A 389 -12.54 8.69 -16.74
C VAL A 389 -13.58 7.76 -17.36
N PHE A 390 -14.75 7.62 -16.72
CA PHE A 390 -15.83 6.80 -17.26
C PHE A 390 -16.43 7.37 -18.54
N ARG A 391 -16.48 8.70 -18.69
CA ARG A 391 -16.86 9.35 -19.96
C ARG A 391 -15.94 8.95 -21.10
N ILE A 392 -14.62 8.86 -20.86
CA ILE A 392 -13.65 8.38 -21.85
C ILE A 392 -13.88 6.88 -22.15
N LEU A 393 -14.00 6.04 -21.13
CA LEU A 393 -14.23 4.59 -21.29
C LEU A 393 -15.52 4.27 -22.05
N ARG A 394 -16.54 5.13 -21.92
CA ARG A 394 -17.84 5.00 -22.60
C ARG A 394 -17.90 5.67 -23.97
N ARG A 395 -16.86 6.41 -24.39
CA ARG A 395 -16.89 7.15 -25.67
C ARG A 395 -17.08 6.24 -26.89
N HIS A 396 -16.52 5.03 -26.82
CA HIS A 396 -16.76 3.98 -27.81
C HIS A 396 -16.73 2.61 -27.10
N PRO A 397 -17.61 1.64 -27.45
CA PRO A 397 -17.68 0.35 -26.77
C PRO A 397 -16.36 -0.42 -26.71
N ILE A 398 -15.47 -0.19 -27.69
CA ILE A 398 -14.15 -0.85 -27.75
C ILE A 398 -13.17 -0.37 -26.67
N ILE A 399 -13.31 0.87 -26.18
CA ILE A 399 -12.28 1.52 -25.35
C ILE A 399 -12.08 0.77 -24.04
N LYS A 400 -13.16 0.28 -23.41
CA LYS A 400 -13.06 -0.54 -22.19
C LYS A 400 -12.24 -1.81 -22.41
N TYR A 401 -12.31 -2.43 -23.60
CA TYR A 401 -11.51 -3.61 -23.95
C TYR A 401 -10.06 -3.23 -24.26
N LEU A 402 -9.83 -2.09 -24.93
CA LEU A 402 -8.47 -1.57 -25.16
C LEU A 402 -7.76 -1.17 -23.87
N ALA A 403 -8.49 -0.90 -22.79
CA ALA A 403 -7.92 -0.64 -21.48
C ALA A 403 -7.39 -1.92 -20.79
N VAL A 404 -7.86 -3.12 -21.17
CA VAL A 404 -7.47 -4.39 -20.52
C VAL A 404 -5.95 -4.63 -20.55
N PRO A 405 -5.25 -4.54 -21.70
CA PRO A 405 -3.79 -4.68 -21.72
C PRO A 405 -3.07 -3.68 -20.80
N ILE A 406 -3.59 -2.45 -20.71
CA ILE A 406 -3.04 -1.40 -19.84
C ILE A 406 -3.19 -1.81 -18.37
N TYR A 407 -4.38 -2.27 -17.97
CA TYR A 407 -4.63 -2.75 -16.60
C TYR A 407 -3.67 -3.87 -16.21
N ILE A 408 -3.50 -4.87 -17.08
CA ILE A 408 -2.63 -6.02 -16.84
C ILE A 408 -1.16 -5.60 -16.74
N MET A 409 -0.68 -4.73 -17.63
CA MET A 409 0.70 -4.25 -17.60
C MET A 409 0.99 -3.39 -16.36
N CYS A 410 0.08 -2.50 -15.98
CA CYS A 410 0.19 -1.73 -14.74
C CYS A 410 0.22 -2.65 -13.51
N GLY A 411 -0.59 -3.71 -13.49
CA GLY A 411 -0.61 -4.69 -12.41
C GLY A 411 0.69 -5.46 -12.33
N PHE A 412 1.21 -5.91 -13.46
CA PHE A 412 2.48 -6.62 -13.54
C PHE A 412 3.65 -5.79 -12.98
N VAL A 413 3.82 -4.55 -13.44
CA VAL A 413 4.89 -3.65 -12.93
C VAL A 413 4.72 -3.38 -11.44
N THR A 414 3.48 -3.21 -10.98
CA THR A 414 3.18 -2.94 -9.56
C THR A 414 3.56 -4.11 -8.67
N ILE A 415 3.26 -5.35 -9.06
CA ILE A 415 3.65 -6.54 -8.31
C ILE A 415 5.17 -6.71 -8.36
N GLN A 416 5.78 -6.64 -9.54
CA GLN A 416 7.23 -6.84 -9.68
C GLN A 416 8.06 -5.82 -8.91
N SER A 417 7.59 -4.59 -8.75
CA SER A 417 8.29 -3.57 -7.97
C SER A 417 8.45 -3.89 -6.47
N LEU A 418 7.67 -4.84 -5.93
CA LEU A 418 7.89 -5.36 -4.58
C LEU A 418 9.07 -6.36 -4.50
N GLY A 419 9.52 -6.88 -5.65
CA GLY A 419 10.70 -7.73 -5.76
C GLY A 419 11.95 -6.90 -6.06
N THR A 420 12.85 -6.77 -5.09
CA THR A 420 14.20 -6.23 -5.34
C THR A 420 15.17 -7.33 -5.75
N ILE A 421 15.99 -7.05 -6.76
CA ILE A 421 17.11 -7.91 -7.16
C ILE A 421 18.33 -7.47 -6.34
N ALA A 422 18.69 -8.24 -5.31
CA ALA A 422 20.05 -8.17 -4.77
C ALA A 422 21.02 -8.67 -5.85
N THR A 423 21.98 -7.82 -6.23
CA THR A 423 23.16 -8.28 -6.97
C THR A 423 23.86 -9.32 -6.10
N LYS A 424 24.10 -10.51 -6.64
CA LYS A 424 24.89 -11.54 -5.96
C LYS A 424 26.27 -10.96 -5.60
N ARG A 425 26.46 -10.50 -4.36
CA ARG A 425 27.77 -10.55 -3.72
C ARG A 425 28.02 -12.00 -3.31
N ASP A 426 29.24 -12.45 -3.58
CA ASP A 426 29.84 -13.68 -3.07
C ASP A 426 29.41 -15.00 -3.70
N SER A 427 30.04 -15.31 -4.84
CA SER A 427 30.39 -16.71 -5.18
C SER A 427 31.66 -16.86 -6.04
N GLN A 428 32.26 -15.75 -6.51
CA GLN A 428 33.51 -15.81 -7.27
C GLN A 428 34.77 -15.41 -6.48
N GLY A 429 34.65 -14.68 -5.36
CA GLY A 429 35.79 -14.35 -4.49
C GLY A 429 36.35 -15.56 -3.73
N ALA A 430 35.49 -16.51 -3.34
CA ALA A 430 35.89 -17.71 -2.60
C ALA A 430 36.67 -18.74 -3.44
N LYS A 431 36.55 -18.72 -4.77
CA LYS A 431 37.28 -19.66 -5.64
C LYS A 431 38.72 -19.22 -5.95
N LYS A 432 39.04 -17.93 -5.82
CA LYS A 432 40.42 -17.43 -6.07
C LYS A 432 41.30 -17.36 -4.82
N ALA A 433 40.72 -17.38 -3.62
CA ALA A 433 41.48 -17.38 -2.36
C ALA A 433 42.05 -18.76 -1.99
N ASN A 434 41.56 -19.85 -2.59
CA ASN A 434 42.03 -21.22 -2.29
C ASN A 434 43.29 -21.65 -3.06
N LEU A 435 43.99 -20.72 -3.69
CA LEU A 435 45.22 -20.99 -4.44
C LEU A 435 46.33 -20.01 -4.09
N LYS A 436 46.52 -19.70 -2.79
CA LYS A 436 47.74 -19.11 -2.21
C LYS A 436 47.56 -18.84 -0.71
N SER A 437 47.86 -19.86 0.11
CA SER A 437 48.69 -19.75 1.33
C SER A 437 48.43 -20.95 2.23
N SER A 438 49.49 -21.70 2.48
CA SER A 438 49.62 -22.60 3.61
C SER A 438 49.69 -21.82 4.93
N THR A 439 49.40 -22.52 6.03
CA THR A 439 49.70 -22.19 7.43
C THR A 439 48.93 -21.04 8.11
N SER A 440 47.76 -21.40 8.68
CA SER A 440 47.23 -21.07 10.02
C SER A 440 45.70 -21.04 9.95
N ALA A 441 45.04 -21.85 10.77
CA ALA A 441 43.59 -22.05 10.72
C ALA A 441 42.83 -20.92 11.42
N PRO A 442 41.94 -20.17 10.72
CA PRO A 442 40.90 -19.39 11.38
C PRO A 442 39.62 -20.24 11.47
N SER A 443 38.94 -20.17 12.62
CA SER A 443 37.63 -20.77 12.85
C SER A 443 36.63 -20.41 11.74
N PRO A 444 35.72 -21.32 11.33
CA PRO A 444 34.73 -21.03 10.29
C PRO A 444 33.68 -20.07 10.86
N ARG A 445 33.85 -18.76 10.63
CA ARG A 445 32.73 -17.82 10.71
C ARG A 445 31.76 -18.22 9.61
N LYS A 446 30.61 -18.80 9.99
CA LYS A 446 29.49 -19.10 9.12
C LYS A 446 29.13 -17.82 8.35
N ALA A 447 29.49 -17.75 7.07
CA ALA A 447 28.95 -16.76 6.16
C ALA A 447 27.45 -17.03 6.03
N GLY A 448 26.64 -16.21 6.70
CA GLY A 448 25.19 -16.23 6.52
C GLY A 448 24.84 -15.91 5.05
N PRO A 449 23.71 -16.38 4.54
CA PRO A 449 23.26 -16.00 3.20
C PRO A 449 23.17 -14.47 3.10
N ALA A 450 23.58 -13.94 1.95
CA ALA A 450 23.51 -12.51 1.66
C ALA A 450 22.09 -11.96 1.97
N PRO A 451 21.96 -10.74 2.52
CA PRO A 451 20.66 -10.16 2.81
C PRO A 451 19.91 -9.94 1.50
N VAL A 452 18.93 -10.82 1.23
CA VAL A 452 18.02 -10.67 0.10
C VAL A 452 16.92 -9.71 0.53
N HIS A 453 17.04 -8.45 0.10
CA HIS A 453 15.99 -7.46 0.26
C HIS A 453 14.86 -7.78 -0.73
N GLY A 454 13.61 -7.82 -0.26
CA GLY A 454 12.43 -8.07 -1.09
C GLY A 454 11.24 -8.52 -0.27
N VAL A 455 10.05 -8.43 -0.87
CA VAL A 455 8.81 -8.90 -0.26
C VAL A 455 8.52 -10.34 -0.71
N PRO A 456 8.13 -11.25 0.20
CA PRO A 456 7.75 -12.61 -0.18
C PRO A 456 6.38 -12.68 -0.89
N VAL A 457 6.17 -13.74 -1.66
CA VAL A 457 4.91 -14.00 -2.38
C VAL A 457 3.70 -14.03 -1.44
N SER A 458 3.85 -14.58 -0.24
CA SER A 458 2.77 -14.65 0.76
C SER A 458 2.20 -13.27 1.11
N PHE A 459 3.04 -12.24 1.20
CA PHE A 459 2.57 -10.88 1.48
C PHE A 459 1.72 -10.37 0.33
N VAL A 460 2.15 -10.59 -0.92
CA VAL A 460 1.40 -10.15 -2.11
C VAL A 460 0.04 -10.83 -2.16
N LEU A 461 -0.03 -12.12 -1.84
CA LEU A 461 -1.28 -12.87 -1.78
C LEU A 461 -2.23 -12.30 -0.71
N VAL A 462 -1.73 -12.05 0.50
CA VAL A 462 -2.54 -11.47 1.59
C VAL A 462 -3.00 -10.06 1.24
N TRP A 463 -2.10 -9.21 0.74
CA TRP A 463 -2.42 -7.85 0.30
C TRP A 463 -3.45 -7.83 -0.84
N LEU A 464 -3.32 -8.72 -1.84
CA LEU A 464 -4.26 -8.85 -2.94
C LEU A 464 -5.64 -9.32 -2.47
N ALA A 465 -5.69 -10.32 -1.58
CA ALA A 465 -6.94 -10.82 -1.02
C ALA A 465 -7.66 -9.73 -0.21
N THR A 466 -6.95 -9.03 0.67
CA THR A 466 -7.50 -7.90 1.43
C THR A 466 -7.98 -6.78 0.50
N THR A 467 -7.19 -6.42 -0.50
CA THR A 467 -7.54 -5.38 -1.48
C THR A 467 -8.78 -5.76 -2.28
N ALA A 468 -8.87 -7.02 -2.73
CA ALA A 468 -10.04 -7.54 -3.43
C ALA A 468 -11.29 -7.50 -2.56
N LEU A 469 -11.21 -7.94 -1.31
CA LEU A 469 -12.34 -7.86 -0.38
C LEU A 469 -12.79 -6.41 -0.12
N ASN A 470 -11.84 -5.49 -0.02
CA ASN A 470 -12.13 -4.07 0.19
C ASN A 470 -12.79 -3.38 -1.02
N LEU A 471 -12.41 -3.76 -2.24
CA LEU A 471 -12.83 -3.06 -3.46
C LEU A 471 -13.98 -3.73 -4.20
N ILE A 472 -14.00 -5.06 -4.28
CA ILE A 472 -14.99 -5.79 -5.07
C ILE A 472 -16.40 -5.58 -4.52
N THR A 473 -16.55 -5.36 -3.21
CA THR A 473 -17.86 -5.13 -2.60
C THR A 473 -18.41 -3.71 -2.81
N ALA A 474 -17.60 -2.78 -3.36
CA ALA A 474 -17.98 -1.39 -3.57
C ALA A 474 -18.51 -1.17 -5.01
N PRO A 475 -19.81 -0.86 -5.19
CA PRO A 475 -20.37 -0.58 -6.52
C PRO A 475 -19.77 0.69 -7.14
N LEU A 476 -19.58 1.72 -6.31
CA LEU A 476 -19.07 3.02 -6.72
C LEU A 476 -17.54 3.01 -6.85
N VAL A 477 -17.00 3.67 -7.86
CA VAL A 477 -15.55 3.81 -8.07
C VAL A 477 -15.13 5.21 -7.66
N GLU A 478 -14.24 5.33 -6.69
CA GLU A 478 -13.69 6.61 -6.23
C GLU A 478 -12.21 6.45 -5.84
N PRO A 479 -11.34 7.44 -6.13
CA PRO A 479 -9.90 7.32 -5.86
C PRO A 479 -9.61 7.15 -4.36
N ARG A 480 -10.49 7.67 -3.49
CA ARG A 480 -10.36 7.55 -2.03
C ARG A 480 -10.43 6.09 -1.54
N TYR A 481 -11.10 5.20 -2.26
CA TYR A 481 -11.17 3.77 -1.91
C TYR A 481 -9.82 3.05 -2.11
N PHE A 482 -8.93 3.63 -2.92
CA PHE A 482 -7.61 3.08 -3.19
C PHE A 482 -6.53 3.54 -2.20
N ILE A 483 -6.84 4.46 -1.27
CA ILE A 483 -5.88 5.02 -0.30
C ILE A 483 -5.19 3.91 0.51
N VAL A 484 -5.96 3.12 1.26
CA VAL A 484 -5.40 2.08 2.14
C VAL A 484 -4.69 0.96 1.36
N PRO A 485 -5.26 0.40 0.26
CA PRO A 485 -4.54 -0.54 -0.59
C PRO A 485 -3.18 -0.02 -1.06
N TRP A 486 -3.14 1.23 -1.55
CA TRP A 486 -1.92 1.86 -2.03
C TRP A 486 -0.91 2.09 -0.91
N LEU A 487 -1.35 2.58 0.26
CA LEU A 487 -0.48 2.81 1.42
C LEU A 487 0.20 1.53 1.90
N MET A 488 -0.57 0.45 2.06
CA MET A 488 -0.02 -0.82 2.51
C MET A 488 0.99 -1.37 1.51
N TRP A 489 0.73 -1.23 0.21
CA TRP A 489 1.71 -1.56 -0.83
C TRP A 489 2.96 -0.66 -0.76
N ARG A 490 2.79 0.66 -0.67
CA ARG A 490 3.87 1.66 -0.71
C ARG A 490 4.82 1.55 0.49
N LEU A 491 4.29 1.23 1.68
CA LEU A 491 5.08 1.04 2.90
C LEU A 491 5.97 -0.21 2.84
N HIS A 492 5.64 -1.19 1.99
CA HIS A 492 6.45 -2.40 1.79
C HIS A 492 7.33 -2.34 0.54
N LEU A 493 7.19 -1.30 -0.28
CA LEU A 493 8.05 -1.10 -1.45
C LEU A 493 9.51 -0.97 -1.01
N PRO A 494 10.44 -1.82 -1.46
CA PRO A 494 11.84 -1.70 -1.06
C PRO A 494 12.45 -0.36 -1.51
N THR A 495 13.21 0.29 -0.63
CA THR A 495 14.05 1.44 -0.97
C THR A 495 15.38 0.89 -1.48
N ALA A 496 15.85 1.33 -2.65
CA ALA A 496 17.14 0.90 -3.17
C ALA A 496 18.25 1.22 -2.14
N ASP A 497 19.09 0.25 -1.79
CA ASP A 497 20.22 0.51 -0.90
C ASP A 497 21.49 0.78 -1.73
N PRO A 498 22.04 2.01 -1.69
CA PRO A 498 23.20 2.39 -2.51
C PRO A 498 24.46 1.58 -2.18
N GLU A 499 24.57 0.98 -0.98
CA GLU A 499 25.71 0.12 -0.64
C GLU A 499 25.72 -1.22 -1.41
N ILE A 500 24.57 -1.68 -1.89
CA ILE A 500 24.41 -2.95 -2.60
C ILE A 500 24.64 -2.78 -4.11
N GLN A 501 24.44 -1.56 -4.63
CA GLN A 501 24.54 -1.27 -6.06
C GLN A 501 25.95 -0.94 -6.56
N LYS A 502 26.93 -0.65 -5.69
CA LYS A 502 28.31 -0.44 -6.16
C LYS A 502 28.85 -1.73 -6.80
N PRO A 503 29.05 -1.78 -8.13
CA PRO A 503 29.77 -2.89 -8.73
C PRO A 503 31.18 -2.84 -8.16
N SER A 504 31.71 -3.99 -7.72
CA SER A 504 33.15 -4.09 -7.52
C SER A 504 33.81 -3.64 -8.81
N GLN A 505 34.73 -2.66 -8.76
CA GLN A 505 35.54 -2.28 -9.91
C GLN A 505 36.26 -3.51 -10.45
N SER A 506 35.63 -4.23 -11.39
CA SER A 506 36.30 -5.25 -12.17
C SER A 506 37.17 -4.51 -13.16
N ARG A 507 38.48 -4.56 -12.94
CA ARG A 507 39.54 -3.84 -13.66
C ARG A 507 39.61 -4.05 -15.18
N ASN A 508 38.69 -4.81 -15.78
CA ASN A 508 38.75 -5.22 -17.18
C ASN A 508 37.39 -5.03 -17.88
N VAL A 509 37.00 -3.79 -18.21
CA VAL A 509 36.06 -3.55 -19.31
C VAL A 509 36.44 -2.25 -20.02
N GLU A 510 37.45 -2.33 -20.88
CA GLU A 510 37.66 -1.32 -21.92
C GLU A 510 36.75 -1.63 -23.12
N VAL A 511 36.28 -0.56 -23.77
CA VAL A 511 35.38 -0.49 -24.92
C VAL A 511 33.87 -0.53 -24.59
N TYR A 512 33.35 0.59 -24.07
CA TYR A 512 31.92 0.93 -24.15
C TYR A 512 31.71 2.07 -25.16
N SER A 513 30.66 1.97 -26.00
CA SER A 513 30.29 3.07 -26.89
C SER A 513 29.75 4.28 -26.10
N ARG A 514 29.88 5.50 -26.62
CA ARG A 514 29.40 6.75 -26.00
C ARG A 514 27.88 6.72 -25.67
N TYR A 515 27.08 6.00 -26.45
CA TYR A 515 25.64 5.82 -26.18
C TYR A 515 25.39 4.90 -24.98
N GLN A 516 26.21 3.87 -24.82
CA GLN A 516 26.12 2.92 -23.71
C GLN A 516 26.50 3.59 -22.38
N SER A 517 27.52 4.45 -22.38
CA SER A 517 27.93 5.20 -21.17
C SER A 517 26.90 6.21 -20.67
N TRP A 518 26.17 6.88 -21.57
CA TRP A 518 25.04 7.74 -21.21
C TRP A 518 23.88 6.94 -20.60
N ALA A 519 23.49 5.82 -21.24
CA ALA A 519 22.38 5.00 -20.78
C ALA A 519 22.62 4.43 -19.36
N TRP A 520 23.85 3.99 -19.07
CA TRP A 520 24.25 3.57 -17.73
C TRP A 520 24.25 4.73 -16.72
N SER A 521 24.71 5.91 -17.12
CA SER A 521 24.68 7.11 -16.26
C SER A 521 23.24 7.49 -15.86
N VAL A 522 22.31 7.50 -16.82
CA VAL A 522 20.89 7.76 -16.55
C VAL A 522 20.31 6.65 -15.68
N LEU A 523 20.59 5.38 -15.99
CA LEU A 523 20.11 4.24 -15.22
C LEU A 523 20.55 4.30 -13.74
N ASN A 524 21.82 4.66 -13.51
CA ASN A 524 22.35 4.85 -12.15
C ASN A 524 21.61 5.98 -11.45
N LEU A 525 21.45 7.15 -12.10
CA LEU A 525 20.73 8.29 -11.52
C LEU A 525 19.28 7.95 -11.15
N VAL A 526 18.53 7.28 -12.03
CA VAL A 526 17.13 6.92 -11.75
C VAL A 526 16.98 5.79 -10.73
N GLN A 527 18.07 5.12 -10.36
CA GLN A 527 18.12 4.10 -9.30
C GLN A 527 18.52 4.68 -7.94
N GLU A 528 19.06 5.90 -7.90
CA GLU A 528 19.43 6.57 -6.66
C GLU A 528 18.19 6.89 -5.79
N PRO A 529 18.18 6.53 -4.49
CA PRO A 529 17.01 6.74 -3.63
C PRO A 529 16.60 8.21 -3.48
N TRP A 530 17.57 9.12 -3.42
CA TRP A 530 17.31 10.56 -3.30
C TRP A 530 16.59 11.10 -4.53
N PHE A 531 16.97 10.62 -5.72
CA PHE A 531 16.36 11.03 -6.96
C PHE A 531 14.93 10.50 -7.07
N GLN A 532 14.72 9.21 -6.79
CA GLN A 532 13.40 8.58 -6.83
C GLN A 532 12.41 9.23 -5.84
N LEU A 533 12.83 9.41 -4.58
CA LEU A 533 11.97 9.98 -3.55
C LEU A 533 11.68 11.46 -3.81
N SER A 534 12.67 12.24 -4.27
CA SER A 534 12.46 13.65 -4.62
C SER A 534 11.55 13.81 -5.83
N LEU A 535 11.73 12.97 -6.86
CA LEU A 535 10.86 12.98 -8.04
C LEU A 535 9.42 12.56 -7.68
N GLU A 536 9.25 11.61 -6.76
CA GLU A 536 7.94 11.27 -6.20
C GLU A 536 7.32 12.47 -5.46
N THR A 537 8.09 13.20 -4.65
CA THR A 537 7.62 14.44 -4.01
C THR A 537 7.17 15.48 -5.02
N LEU A 538 7.97 15.73 -6.07
CA LEU A 538 7.64 16.69 -7.13
C LEU A 538 6.39 16.26 -7.91
N TRP A 539 6.24 14.96 -8.16
CA TRP A 539 5.06 14.41 -8.80
C TRP A 539 3.79 14.62 -7.97
N TYR A 540 3.84 14.31 -6.67
CA TYR A 540 2.71 14.56 -5.77
C TYR A 540 2.44 16.04 -5.59
N ALA A 541 3.46 16.88 -5.50
CA ALA A 541 3.29 18.33 -5.45
C ALA A 541 2.58 18.83 -6.71
N PHE A 542 2.99 18.38 -7.90
CA PHE A 542 2.34 18.73 -9.16
C PHE A 542 0.86 18.32 -9.18
N VAL A 543 0.55 17.06 -8.86
CA VAL A 543 -0.84 16.56 -8.88
C VAL A 543 -1.69 17.26 -7.81
N ASN A 544 -1.17 17.47 -6.60
CA ASN A 544 -1.87 18.22 -5.55
C ASN A 544 -2.13 19.66 -5.98
N ILE A 545 -1.11 20.39 -6.45
CA ILE A 545 -1.28 21.78 -6.92
C ILE A 545 -2.33 21.84 -8.03
N ALA A 546 -2.27 20.93 -9.01
CA ALA A 546 -3.23 20.91 -10.11
C ALA A 546 -4.67 20.64 -9.62
N THR A 547 -4.88 19.62 -8.78
CA THR A 547 -6.21 19.25 -8.29
C THR A 547 -6.77 20.27 -7.29
N MET A 548 -5.94 20.83 -6.43
CA MET A 548 -6.29 21.90 -5.49
C MET A 548 -6.62 23.20 -6.23
N TYR A 549 -5.85 23.55 -7.26
CA TYR A 549 -6.14 24.71 -8.11
C TYR A 549 -7.49 24.54 -8.83
N MET A 550 -7.75 23.36 -9.40
CA MET A 550 -9.06 23.07 -10.01
C MET A 550 -10.20 23.19 -9.00
N PHE A 551 -10.01 22.71 -7.78
CA PHE A 551 -11.03 22.81 -6.72
C PHE A 551 -11.29 24.25 -6.28
N LEU A 552 -10.24 25.04 -6.02
CA LEU A 552 -10.38 26.40 -5.48
C LEU A 552 -10.71 27.44 -6.56
N ALA A 553 -10.03 27.40 -7.70
CA ALA A 553 -10.06 28.48 -8.69
C ALA A 553 -10.96 28.20 -9.91
N ARG A 554 -11.43 26.95 -10.10
CA ARG A 554 -12.25 26.57 -11.27
C ARG A 554 -13.65 26.10 -10.87
N GLY A 555 -14.29 26.88 -10.00
CA GLY A 555 -15.71 26.71 -9.70
C GLY A 555 -16.59 27.00 -10.92
N PHE A 556 -17.72 26.30 -11.03
CA PHE A 556 -18.70 26.48 -12.11
C PHE A 556 -20.13 26.38 -11.55
N SER A 557 -21.15 26.81 -12.28
CA SER A 557 -22.56 26.60 -11.89
C SER A 557 -23.28 25.80 -12.96
N TRP A 558 -24.24 24.97 -12.54
CA TRP A 558 -25.14 24.32 -13.49
C TRP A 558 -26.25 25.31 -13.89
N PRO A 559 -26.70 25.29 -15.16
CA PRO A 559 -27.81 26.14 -15.60
C PRO A 559 -29.10 25.94 -14.79
N GLN A 560 -29.30 24.75 -14.22
CA GLN A 560 -30.45 24.40 -13.39
C GLN A 560 -30.34 24.91 -11.95
N GLU A 561 -29.13 25.23 -11.49
CA GLU A 561 -28.85 25.75 -10.14
C GLU A 561 -27.97 27.02 -10.24
N PRO A 562 -28.48 28.11 -10.84
CA PRO A 562 -27.70 29.31 -11.04
C PRO A 562 -27.27 29.90 -9.69
N GLY A 563 -26.00 30.28 -9.58
CA GLY A 563 -25.42 30.82 -8.35
C GLY A 563 -24.86 29.79 -7.37
N ASN A 564 -25.24 28.50 -7.48
CA ASN A 564 -24.63 27.44 -6.67
C ASN A 564 -23.30 27.01 -7.30
N ILE A 565 -22.19 27.42 -6.68
CA ILE A 565 -20.84 27.10 -7.17
C ILE A 565 -20.51 25.63 -6.86
N GLN A 566 -20.35 24.86 -7.93
CA GLN A 566 -19.83 23.51 -7.97
C GLN A 566 -18.31 23.52 -8.21
N ARG A 567 -17.59 22.54 -7.69
CA ARG A 567 -16.11 22.47 -7.69
C ARG A 567 -15.63 21.06 -8.03
N PHE A 568 -14.57 20.96 -8.83
CA PHE A 568 -13.99 19.67 -9.20
C PHE A 568 -13.22 19.03 -8.04
N MET A 569 -13.42 17.73 -7.81
CA MET A 569 -12.69 16.96 -6.81
C MET A 569 -12.46 15.50 -7.22
N TRP A 570 -11.77 14.74 -6.37
CA TRP A 570 -11.36 13.35 -6.60
C TRP A 570 -12.50 12.40 -6.90
#